data_AF-A0A2J6H9S2-F1
#
_entry.id   AF-A0A2J6H9S2-F1
#
_cell.length_a   1.000
_cell.length_b   1.000
_cell.length_c   1.000
_cell.angle_alpha   90.00
_cell.angle_beta   90.00
_cell.angle_gamma   90.00
#
_symmetry.space_group_name_H-M   'P 1'
#
loop_
_entity.id
_entity.type
_entity.pdbx_description
1 polymer ?
#
loop_
_entity_poly.entity_id
_entity_poly.type
_entity_poly.pdbx_seq_one_letter_code
_entity_poly.pdbx_strand_id
1 'polypeptide(L)'
;MRKLVILLIAAFCVTSCAAKKSTISNGKARKNNKAIQKLNRASIAAHKDLTSLEYIDRFKDIAIQEMNTYGIPASITLAQGLFESGAGNSDLAKFANNHFGIKCGSTWTGESYYKNDDNENDCFRVYANPEESFRDHSEFLKKKNYARLFELDRNDYNGWAYGLKACGYATNPKYPQLLINLITKYQLDQYDRPEGEIAKIKREDRVLGEINQKINTPPQDSIAKTPPDDKIYTVKQGDTLYSISRRFGITVDDLRELNKLPDNGIKIGQKLVVVK
;
A
#
# COMPACT_ATOMS: atom_id res chain seq x y z
N MET A 1 -59.76 16.37 -46.05
CA MET A 1 -58.64 15.43 -46.30
C MET A 1 -57.35 16.06 -45.77
N ARG A 2 -56.91 15.64 -44.58
CA ARG A 2 -55.71 16.15 -43.89
C ARG A 2 -54.46 15.51 -44.52
N LYS A 3 -53.53 16.31 -45.04
CA LYS A 3 -52.24 15.83 -45.55
C LYS A 3 -51.31 15.56 -44.36
N LEU A 4 -50.88 14.31 -44.22
CA LEU A 4 -49.86 13.88 -43.26
C LEU A 4 -48.50 14.46 -43.70
N VAL A 5 -47.87 15.24 -42.82
CA VAL A 5 -46.46 15.63 -42.93
C VAL A 5 -45.65 14.55 -42.22
N ILE A 6 -44.93 13.73 -42.97
CA ILE A 6 -43.99 12.73 -42.43
C ILE A 6 -42.68 13.47 -42.14
N LEU A 7 -42.42 13.71 -40.86
CA LEU A 7 -41.14 14.22 -40.36
C LEU A 7 -40.12 13.07 -40.37
N LEU A 8 -39.15 13.14 -41.30
CA LEU A 8 -37.96 12.28 -41.31
C LEU A 8 -37.05 12.68 -40.14
N ILE A 9 -37.12 11.93 -39.04
CA ILE A 9 -36.14 11.99 -37.96
C ILE A 9 -34.89 11.25 -38.45
N ALA A 10 -33.88 12.00 -38.86
CA ALA A 10 -32.55 11.47 -39.09
C ALA A 10 -31.98 10.96 -37.75
N ALA A 11 -31.95 9.65 -37.56
CA ALA A 11 -31.26 9.02 -36.45
C ALA A 11 -29.75 9.23 -36.62
N PHE A 12 -29.21 10.24 -35.93
CA PHE A 12 -27.78 10.40 -35.76
C PHE A 12 -27.27 9.25 -34.90
N CYS A 13 -26.78 8.18 -35.54
CA CYS A 13 -25.96 7.17 -34.87
C CYS A 13 -24.65 7.83 -34.44
N VAL A 14 -24.62 8.39 -33.23
CA VAL A 14 -23.38 8.78 -32.57
C VAL A 14 -22.68 7.48 -32.18
N THR A 15 -21.77 7.02 -33.04
CA THR A 15 -20.85 5.93 -32.72
C THR A 15 -19.94 6.43 -31.61
N SER A 16 -20.32 6.14 -30.36
CA SER A 16 -19.43 6.27 -29.22
C SER A 16 -18.26 5.32 -29.47
N CYS A 17 -17.13 5.85 -29.94
CA CYS A 17 -15.85 5.17 -29.87
C CYS A 17 -15.47 5.04 -28.41
N ALA A 18 -16.06 4.06 -27.71
CA ALA A 18 -15.49 3.52 -26.49
C ALA A 18 -14.12 2.95 -26.89
N ALA A 19 -13.06 3.72 -26.64
CA ALA A 19 -11.69 3.23 -26.76
C ALA A 19 -11.61 1.95 -25.92
N LYS A 20 -11.53 0.79 -26.59
CA LYS A 20 -11.29 -0.49 -25.92
C LYS A 20 -9.99 -0.33 -25.15
N LYS A 21 -10.08 -0.17 -23.82
CA LYS A 21 -8.95 -0.39 -22.92
C LYS A 21 -8.36 -1.73 -23.34
N SER A 22 -7.13 -1.72 -23.85
CA SER A 22 -6.45 -2.94 -24.27
C SER A 22 -6.16 -3.74 -23.01
N THR A 23 -7.10 -4.59 -22.61
CA THR A 23 -6.90 -5.53 -21.52
C THR A 23 -5.91 -6.58 -22.01
N ILE A 24 -4.88 -6.86 -21.19
CA ILE A 24 -3.91 -7.91 -21.48
C ILE A 24 -4.64 -9.24 -21.70
N SER A 25 -4.24 -10.01 -22.71
CA SER A 25 -4.86 -11.32 -22.95
C SER A 25 -4.50 -12.31 -21.85
N ASN A 26 -5.40 -13.26 -21.56
CA ASN A 26 -5.19 -14.32 -20.55
C ASN A 26 -3.85 -15.05 -20.72
N GLY A 27 -3.44 -15.33 -21.96
CA GLY A 27 -2.15 -15.96 -22.26
C GLY A 27 -0.95 -15.09 -21.86
N LYS A 28 -1.00 -13.79 -22.14
CA LYS A 28 0.06 -12.84 -21.76
C LYS A 28 0.10 -12.63 -20.24
N ALA A 29 -1.05 -12.45 -19.59
CA ALA A 29 -1.18 -12.34 -18.14
C ALA A 29 -0.59 -13.57 -17.43
N ARG A 30 -0.96 -14.77 -17.86
CA ARG A 30 -0.43 -16.03 -17.30
C ARG A 30 1.08 -16.15 -17.47
N LYS A 31 1.61 -15.81 -18.65
CA LYS A 31 3.06 -15.83 -18.91
C LYS A 31 3.80 -14.84 -18.00
N ASN A 32 3.27 -13.63 -17.84
CA ASN A 32 3.78 -12.62 -16.94
C ASN A 32 3.82 -13.11 -15.49
N ASN A 33 2.70 -13.59 -14.95
CA ASN A 33 2.64 -14.02 -13.55
C ASN A 33 3.58 -15.20 -13.27
N LYS A 34 3.76 -16.12 -14.22
CA LYS A 34 4.76 -17.18 -14.11
C LYS A 34 6.19 -16.63 -14.02
N ALA A 35 6.50 -15.56 -14.76
CA ALA A 35 7.80 -14.91 -14.66
C ALA A 35 8.00 -14.26 -13.28
N ILE A 36 6.98 -13.56 -12.75
CA ILE A 36 7.02 -12.99 -11.39
C ILE A 36 7.19 -14.07 -10.33
N GLN A 37 6.41 -15.15 -10.38
CA GLN A 37 6.55 -16.28 -9.45
C GLN A 37 7.93 -16.93 -9.53
N LYS A 38 8.54 -17.00 -10.73
CA LYS A 38 9.91 -17.50 -10.90
C LYS A 38 10.94 -16.55 -10.26
N LEU A 39 10.77 -15.25 -10.44
CA LEU A 39 11.60 -14.20 -9.83
C LEU A 39 11.55 -14.27 -8.31
N ASN A 40 10.35 -14.45 -7.76
CA ASN A 40 10.10 -14.50 -6.31
C ASN A 40 10.20 -15.90 -5.71
N ARG A 41 10.74 -16.89 -6.44
CA ARG A 41 10.72 -18.31 -6.04
C ARG A 41 11.30 -18.56 -4.64
N ALA A 42 12.38 -17.86 -4.28
CA ALA A 42 13.00 -18.00 -2.96
C ALA A 42 12.07 -17.48 -1.84
N SER A 43 11.50 -16.28 -2.02
CA SER A 43 10.53 -15.69 -1.09
C SER A 43 9.29 -16.58 -0.94
N ILE A 44 8.79 -17.14 -2.04
CA ILE A 44 7.62 -18.03 -2.07
C ILE A 44 7.93 -19.33 -1.32
N ALA A 45 9.10 -19.92 -1.53
CA ALA A 45 9.51 -21.14 -0.85
C ALA A 45 9.73 -20.94 0.65
N ALA A 46 10.14 -19.75 1.07
CA ALA A 46 10.31 -19.37 2.46
C ALA A 46 9.00 -18.93 3.15
N HIS A 47 7.95 -18.62 2.38
CA HIS A 47 6.67 -18.18 2.91
C HIS A 47 6.02 -19.29 3.74
N LYS A 48 5.58 -18.93 4.95
CA LYS A 48 4.76 -19.77 5.81
C LYS A 48 3.42 -19.09 5.98
N ASP A 49 2.35 -19.88 5.92
CA ASP A 49 1.03 -19.35 6.18
C ASP A 49 0.99 -18.78 7.60
N LEU A 50 0.58 -17.51 7.70
CA LEU A 50 0.52 -16.79 8.97
C LEU A 50 -0.88 -16.85 9.54
N THR A 51 -0.98 -17.06 10.85
CA THR A 51 -2.19 -16.69 11.60
C THR A 51 -2.35 -15.17 11.62
N SER A 52 -3.56 -14.69 11.98
CA SER A 52 -3.77 -13.25 12.13
C SER A 52 -2.83 -12.62 13.17
N LEU A 53 -2.54 -13.32 14.27
CA LEU A 53 -1.66 -12.80 15.31
C LEU A 53 -0.21 -12.74 14.86
N GLU A 54 0.29 -13.74 14.12
CA GLU A 54 1.64 -13.70 13.54
C GLU A 54 1.79 -12.61 12.49
N TYR A 55 0.74 -12.37 11.68
CA TYR A 55 0.71 -11.24 10.76
C TYR A 55 0.81 -9.90 11.49
N ILE A 56 0.00 -9.72 12.54
CA ILE A 56 0.02 -8.51 13.35
C ILE A 56 1.40 -8.32 13.99
N ASP A 57 1.96 -9.38 14.57
CA ASP A 57 3.29 -9.32 15.21
C ASP A 57 4.38 -8.90 14.21
N ARG A 58 4.36 -9.47 13.00
CA ARG A 58 5.30 -9.14 11.93
C ARG A 58 5.22 -7.68 11.49
N PHE A 59 4.01 -7.12 11.38
CA PHE A 59 3.80 -5.84 10.71
C PHE A 59 3.47 -4.67 11.64
N LYS A 60 3.27 -4.89 12.95
CA LYS A 60 2.89 -3.82 13.90
C LYS A 60 3.89 -2.67 13.94
N ASP A 61 5.19 -2.96 13.95
CA ASP A 61 6.22 -1.92 14.03
C ASP A 61 6.27 -1.09 12.73
N ILE A 62 6.03 -1.74 11.59
CA ILE A 62 5.93 -1.07 10.29
C ILE A 62 4.69 -0.17 10.27
N ALA A 63 3.53 -0.67 10.70
CA ALA A 63 2.32 0.14 10.77
C ALA A 63 2.45 1.34 11.71
N ILE A 64 3.12 1.18 12.86
CA ILE A 64 3.43 2.29 13.78
C ILE A 64 4.37 3.30 13.11
N GLN A 65 5.38 2.84 12.38
CA GLN A 65 6.29 3.71 11.64
C GLN A 65 5.56 4.50 10.55
N GLU A 66 4.71 3.83 9.77
CA GLU A 66 3.87 4.46 8.75
C GLU A 66 2.90 5.47 9.38
N MET A 67 2.29 5.15 10.53
CA MET A 67 1.48 6.10 11.30
C MET A 67 2.27 7.34 11.72
N ASN A 68 3.46 7.19 12.29
CA ASN A 68 4.27 8.33 12.72
C ASN A 68 4.74 9.21 11.54
N THR A 69 5.00 8.57 10.39
CA THR A 69 5.49 9.24 9.19
C THR A 69 4.35 9.95 8.45
N TYR A 70 3.22 9.29 8.28
CA TYR A 70 2.15 9.72 7.38
C TYR A 70 0.86 10.12 8.07
N GLY A 71 0.65 9.73 9.33
CA GLY A 71 -0.53 10.09 10.10
C GLY A 71 -1.74 9.19 9.90
N ILE A 72 -1.58 8.03 9.27
CA ILE A 72 -2.64 7.01 9.17
C ILE A 72 -2.59 6.14 10.42
N PRO A 73 -3.68 5.89 11.15
CA PRO A 73 -3.67 5.03 12.34
C PRO A 73 -2.99 3.68 12.06
N ALA A 74 -2.15 3.24 12.98
CA ALA A 74 -1.48 1.94 12.86
C ALA A 74 -2.52 0.82 12.87
N SER A 75 -3.57 0.96 13.68
CA SER A 75 -4.71 0.05 13.72
C SER A 75 -5.40 -0.10 12.35
N ILE A 76 -5.63 1.00 11.64
CA ILE A 76 -6.23 1.02 10.30
C ILE A 76 -5.32 0.32 9.30
N THR A 77 -4.04 0.68 9.29
CA THR A 77 -3.06 0.06 8.39
C THR A 77 -2.97 -1.45 8.61
N LEU A 78 -2.92 -1.90 9.86
CA LEU A 78 -2.90 -3.32 10.21
C LEU A 78 -4.21 -4.02 9.83
N ALA A 79 -5.36 -3.43 10.13
CA ALA A 79 -6.66 -4.03 9.83
C ALA A 79 -6.87 -4.19 8.32
N GLN A 80 -6.52 -3.17 7.53
CA GLN A 80 -6.58 -3.23 6.07
C GLN A 80 -5.62 -4.29 5.53
N GLY A 81 -4.34 -4.24 5.95
CA GLY A 81 -3.35 -5.22 5.51
C GLY A 81 -3.78 -6.64 5.86
N LEU A 82 -4.25 -6.88 7.09
CA LEU A 82 -4.74 -8.18 7.55
C LEU A 82 -5.93 -8.68 6.72
N PHE A 83 -6.89 -7.81 6.45
CA PHE A 83 -8.11 -8.14 5.69
C PHE A 83 -7.81 -8.41 4.22
N GLU A 84 -7.15 -7.48 3.53
CA GLU A 84 -6.92 -7.50 2.09
C GLU A 84 -5.93 -8.61 1.67
N SER A 85 -4.94 -8.90 2.51
CA SER A 85 -3.96 -9.94 2.24
C SER A 85 -4.38 -11.33 2.73
N GLY A 86 -5.49 -11.45 3.47
CA GLY A 86 -5.85 -12.68 4.17
C GLY A 86 -4.76 -13.11 5.14
N ALA A 87 -4.30 -12.19 5.99
CA ALA A 87 -3.13 -12.35 6.86
C ALA A 87 -1.84 -12.73 6.11
N GLY A 88 -1.61 -12.15 4.94
CA GLY A 88 -0.43 -12.38 4.12
C GLY A 88 -0.48 -13.65 3.26
N ASN A 89 -1.57 -14.42 3.34
CA ASN A 89 -1.65 -15.74 2.72
C ASN A 89 -2.34 -15.74 1.34
N SER A 90 -2.89 -14.60 0.90
CA SER A 90 -3.44 -14.46 -0.44
C SER A 90 -2.35 -14.63 -1.50
N ASP A 91 -2.72 -15.12 -2.68
CA ASP A 91 -1.76 -15.27 -3.78
C ASP A 91 -1.14 -13.93 -4.20
N LEU A 92 -1.89 -12.83 -4.08
CA LEU A 92 -1.37 -11.50 -4.38
C LEU A 92 -0.31 -11.06 -3.34
N ALA A 93 -0.55 -11.32 -2.06
CA ALA A 93 0.44 -11.06 -1.01
C ALA A 93 1.68 -11.95 -1.19
N LYS A 94 1.51 -13.28 -1.34
CA LYS A 94 2.62 -14.23 -1.47
C LYS A 94 3.48 -14.01 -2.72
N PHE A 95 2.86 -13.73 -3.87
CA PHE A 95 3.57 -13.71 -5.14
C PHE A 95 3.98 -12.31 -5.59
N ALA A 96 3.24 -11.28 -5.18
CA ALA A 96 3.51 -9.89 -5.56
C ALA A 96 3.91 -9.01 -4.38
N ASN A 97 3.99 -9.55 -3.16
CA ASN A 97 4.21 -8.78 -1.93
C ASN A 97 3.22 -7.64 -1.75
N ASN A 98 2.02 -7.74 -2.35
CA ASN A 98 1.03 -6.67 -2.34
C ASN A 98 -0.07 -6.98 -1.34
N HIS A 99 0.05 -6.40 -0.15
CA HIS A 99 -0.81 -6.70 0.99
C HIS A 99 -2.11 -5.89 1.03
N PHE A 100 -2.24 -4.87 0.18
CA PHE A 100 -3.35 -3.91 0.20
C PHE A 100 -4.17 -3.89 -1.09
N GLY A 101 -3.87 -4.79 -2.04
CA GLY A 101 -4.58 -4.86 -3.30
C GLY A 101 -4.37 -3.63 -4.20
N ILE A 102 -3.24 -2.93 -4.09
CA ILE A 102 -3.03 -1.68 -4.84
C ILE A 102 -2.88 -1.98 -6.33
N LYS A 103 -3.78 -1.42 -7.13
CA LYS A 103 -3.77 -1.53 -8.59
C LYS A 103 -2.65 -0.67 -9.21
N CYS A 104 -2.13 -1.07 -10.36
CA CYS A 104 -1.05 -0.36 -11.07
C CYS A 104 -1.41 1.14 -11.27
N GLY A 105 -2.62 1.43 -11.76
CA GLY A 105 -2.96 2.78 -12.20
C GLY A 105 -2.12 3.20 -13.40
N SER A 106 -2.24 4.46 -13.84
CA SER A 106 -1.54 4.95 -15.05
C SER A 106 -0.06 5.31 -14.83
N THR A 107 0.36 5.54 -13.59
CA THR A 107 1.70 6.03 -13.25
C THR A 107 2.65 4.92 -12.79
N TRP A 108 2.18 3.68 -12.70
CA TRP A 108 3.02 2.57 -12.25
C TRP A 108 3.86 2.03 -13.40
N THR A 109 5.18 2.02 -13.18
CA THR A 109 6.19 1.56 -14.14
C THR A 109 6.91 0.30 -13.68
N GLY A 110 6.65 -0.16 -12.46
CA GLY A 110 7.23 -1.37 -11.90
C GLY A 110 6.58 -2.66 -12.40
N GLU A 111 7.05 -3.78 -11.85
CA GLU A 111 6.51 -5.10 -12.13
C GLU A 111 5.02 -5.19 -11.79
N SER A 112 4.28 -6.01 -12.53
CA SER A 112 2.83 -6.12 -12.43
C SER A 112 2.39 -7.57 -12.26
N TYR A 113 1.33 -7.80 -11.49
CA TYR A 113 0.68 -9.09 -11.33
C TYR A 113 -0.77 -8.99 -11.75
N TYR A 114 -1.24 -9.90 -12.60
CA TYR A 114 -2.58 -9.83 -13.18
C TYR A 114 -3.50 -10.87 -12.57
N LYS A 115 -4.67 -10.47 -12.06
CA LYS A 115 -5.71 -11.40 -11.61
C LYS A 115 -7.09 -10.81 -11.85
N ASN A 116 -8.10 -11.67 -11.87
CA ASN A 116 -9.48 -11.18 -11.91
C ASN A 116 -9.82 -10.54 -10.56
N ASP A 117 -10.49 -9.40 -10.64
CA ASP A 117 -11.03 -8.66 -9.51
C ASP A 117 -12.32 -7.95 -9.98
N ASP A 118 -12.30 -6.63 -10.19
CA ASP A 118 -13.45 -5.93 -10.78
C ASP A 118 -13.58 -6.24 -12.28
N ASN A 119 -12.45 -6.41 -12.96
CA ASN A 119 -12.39 -6.80 -14.37
C ASN A 119 -11.49 -8.04 -14.57
N GLU A 120 -11.58 -8.63 -15.75
CA GLU A 120 -10.66 -9.69 -16.16
C GLU A 120 -9.23 -9.13 -16.30
N ASN A 121 -8.26 -9.82 -15.68
CA ASN A 121 -6.84 -9.41 -15.62
C ASN A 121 -6.61 -7.97 -15.13
N ASP A 122 -7.28 -7.57 -14.05
CA ASP A 122 -6.90 -6.33 -13.35
C ASP A 122 -5.40 -6.37 -12.98
N CYS A 123 -4.74 -5.23 -13.15
CA CYS A 123 -3.30 -5.05 -12.91
C CYS A 123 -3.04 -4.61 -11.47
N PHE A 124 -2.25 -5.39 -10.75
CA PHE A 124 -1.80 -5.11 -9.40
C PHE A 124 -0.29 -4.87 -9.36
N ARG A 125 0.14 -3.94 -8.50
CA ARG A 125 1.56 -3.63 -8.30
C ARG A 125 2.28 -4.83 -7.70
N VAL A 126 3.52 -5.06 -8.11
CA VAL A 126 4.45 -6.03 -7.51
C VAL A 126 5.53 -5.27 -6.76
N TYR A 127 5.83 -5.70 -5.54
CA TYR A 127 6.85 -5.08 -4.70
C TYR A 127 8.00 -6.05 -4.41
N ALA A 128 9.16 -5.51 -4.07
CA ALA A 128 10.31 -6.34 -3.70
C ALA A 128 10.09 -7.08 -2.37
N ASN A 129 9.30 -6.50 -1.47
CA ASN A 129 8.97 -7.04 -0.15
C ASN A 129 7.62 -6.49 0.35
N PRO A 130 6.97 -7.14 1.33
CA PRO A 130 5.70 -6.67 1.91
C PRO A 130 5.75 -5.22 2.39
N GLU A 131 6.88 -4.87 3.01
CA GLU A 131 7.25 -3.56 3.53
C GLU A 131 7.02 -2.41 2.54
N GLU A 132 7.38 -2.61 1.28
CA GLU A 132 7.15 -1.65 0.20
C GLU A 132 5.66 -1.43 -0.08
N SER A 133 4.83 -2.46 0.05
CA SER A 133 3.39 -2.31 -0.13
C SER A 133 2.74 -1.51 1.00
N PHE A 134 3.25 -1.60 2.24
CA PHE A 134 2.82 -0.75 3.36
C PHE A 134 3.12 0.73 3.08
N ARG A 135 4.33 1.02 2.59
CA ARG A 135 4.72 2.38 2.22
C ARG A 135 3.89 2.93 1.06
N ASP A 136 3.70 2.12 0.01
CA ASP A 136 2.90 2.55 -1.14
C ASP A 136 1.41 2.72 -0.77
N HIS A 137 0.91 1.93 0.18
CA HIS A 137 -0.42 2.15 0.77
C HIS A 137 -0.51 3.52 1.47
N SER A 138 0.49 3.89 2.28
CA SER A 138 0.52 5.21 2.92
C SER A 138 0.56 6.35 1.90
N GLU A 139 1.39 6.22 0.86
CA GLU A 139 1.48 7.19 -0.23
C GLU A 139 0.22 7.25 -1.09
N PHE A 140 -0.48 6.13 -1.25
CA PHE A 140 -1.75 6.02 -1.93
C PHE A 140 -2.84 6.79 -1.17
N LEU A 141 -2.89 6.65 0.16
CA LEU A 141 -3.85 7.37 0.99
C LEU A 141 -3.56 8.87 1.08
N LYS A 142 -2.39 9.37 0.67
CA LYS A 142 -2.14 10.82 0.54
C LYS A 142 -2.78 11.48 -0.71
N LYS A 143 -3.52 10.74 -1.52
CA LYS A 143 -4.23 11.33 -2.67
C LYS A 143 -5.34 12.26 -2.20
N LYS A 144 -5.67 13.25 -3.04
CA LYS A 144 -6.66 14.30 -2.76
C LYS A 144 -8.00 13.77 -2.23
N ASN A 145 -8.48 12.64 -2.74
CA ASN A 145 -9.76 12.06 -2.34
C ASN A 145 -9.79 11.55 -0.88
N TYR A 146 -8.63 11.32 -0.28
CA TYR A 146 -8.47 10.88 1.11
C TYR A 146 -7.98 12.00 2.05
N ALA A 147 -7.67 13.19 1.53
CA ALA A 147 -7.03 14.27 2.30
C ALA A 147 -7.78 14.61 3.61
N ARG A 148 -9.11 14.62 3.58
CA ARG A 148 -9.96 14.89 4.75
C ARG A 148 -9.79 13.88 5.90
N LEU A 149 -9.27 12.67 5.61
CA LEU A 149 -9.03 11.68 6.67
C LEU A 149 -7.90 12.13 7.59
N PHE A 150 -6.96 12.92 7.10
CA PHE A 150 -5.82 13.38 7.89
C PHE A 150 -6.16 14.52 8.86
N GLU A 151 -7.36 15.10 8.74
CA GLU A 151 -7.98 16.03 9.71
C GLU A 151 -8.54 15.30 10.93
N LEU A 152 -8.75 13.98 10.83
CA LEU A 152 -9.18 13.16 11.95
C LEU A 152 -8.02 12.93 12.91
N ASP A 153 -8.38 12.69 14.17
CA ASP A 153 -7.40 12.20 15.14
C ASP A 153 -6.90 10.82 14.73
N ARG A 154 -5.59 10.55 14.89
CA ARG A 154 -5.03 9.23 14.57
C ARG A 154 -5.51 8.12 15.51
N ASN A 155 -6.13 8.48 16.64
CA ASN A 155 -6.78 7.54 17.55
C ASN A 155 -8.25 7.28 17.16
N ASP A 156 -8.82 8.04 16.20
CA ASP A 156 -10.19 7.87 15.73
C ASP A 156 -10.27 6.84 14.57
N TYR A 157 -9.91 5.59 14.87
CA TYR A 157 -9.99 4.53 13.86
C TYR A 157 -11.42 4.31 13.34
N ASN A 158 -12.46 4.64 14.12
CA ASN A 158 -13.85 4.58 13.67
C ASN A 158 -14.11 5.59 12.55
N GLY A 159 -13.78 6.86 12.78
CA GLY A 159 -13.87 7.91 11.78
C GLY A 159 -13.04 7.59 10.53
N TRP A 160 -11.83 7.05 10.70
CA TRP A 160 -11.01 6.59 9.58
C TRP A 160 -11.66 5.46 8.78
N ALA A 161 -12.22 4.43 9.44
CA ALA A 161 -12.87 3.31 8.75
C ALA A 161 -14.09 3.74 7.92
N TYR A 162 -14.96 4.58 8.47
CA TYR A 162 -16.11 5.15 7.74
C TYR A 162 -15.65 6.14 6.66
N GLY A 163 -14.64 6.93 6.96
CA GLY A 163 -14.04 7.89 6.05
C GLY A 163 -13.45 7.23 4.81
N LEU A 164 -12.68 6.15 4.97
CA LEU A 164 -12.10 5.35 3.88
C LEU A 164 -13.18 4.86 2.91
N LYS A 165 -14.29 4.32 3.44
CA LYS A 165 -15.44 3.90 2.62
C LYS A 165 -16.04 5.06 1.85
N ALA A 166 -16.27 6.18 2.53
CA ALA A 166 -16.86 7.37 1.92
C ALA A 166 -15.93 8.06 0.90
N CYS A 167 -14.61 7.90 1.04
CA CYS A 167 -13.60 8.33 0.07
C CYS A 167 -13.42 7.35 -1.11
N GLY A 168 -14.16 6.24 -1.12
CA GLY A 168 -14.17 5.27 -2.22
C GLY A 168 -13.07 4.22 -2.18
N TYR A 169 -12.47 3.94 -1.01
CA TYR A 169 -11.46 2.87 -0.89
C TYR A 169 -12.05 1.49 -1.25
N ALA A 170 -13.26 1.19 -0.79
CA ALA A 170 -13.95 -0.07 -1.04
C ALA A 170 -15.41 0.15 -1.46
N THR A 171 -15.93 -0.76 -2.29
CA THR A 171 -17.33 -0.76 -2.73
C THR A 171 -18.25 -1.38 -1.66
N ASN A 172 -17.77 -2.41 -0.95
CA ASN A 172 -18.53 -3.14 0.07
C ASN A 172 -19.07 -2.19 1.17
N PRO A 173 -20.39 -2.09 1.39
CA PRO A 173 -20.98 -1.20 2.40
C PRO A 173 -20.61 -1.59 3.84
N LYS A 174 -20.26 -2.86 4.09
CA LYS A 174 -19.84 -3.35 5.41
C LYS A 174 -18.35 -3.17 5.69
N TYR A 175 -17.60 -2.61 4.75
CA TYR A 175 -16.15 -2.44 4.87
C TYR A 175 -15.72 -1.72 6.17
N PRO A 176 -16.35 -0.60 6.59
CA PRO A 176 -16.01 0.04 7.87
C PRO A 176 -16.14 -0.92 9.05
N GLN A 177 -17.25 -1.66 9.12
CA GLN A 177 -17.51 -2.59 10.22
C GLN A 177 -16.54 -3.77 10.21
N LEU A 178 -16.12 -4.25 9.03
CA LEU A 178 -15.10 -5.29 8.93
C LEU A 178 -13.77 -4.83 9.53
N LEU A 179 -13.33 -3.61 9.23
CA LEU A 179 -12.12 -3.05 9.82
C LEU A 179 -12.27 -2.85 11.34
N ILE A 180 -13.35 -2.20 11.78
CA ILE A 180 -13.62 -1.96 13.20
C ILE A 180 -13.64 -3.29 13.98
N ASN A 181 -14.30 -4.32 13.44
CA ASN A 181 -14.33 -5.64 14.09
C ASN A 181 -12.94 -6.26 14.22
N LEU A 182 -12.06 -6.12 13.21
CA LEU A 182 -10.68 -6.62 13.30
C LEU A 182 -9.87 -5.82 14.32
N ILE A 183 -10.01 -4.49 14.33
CA ILE A 183 -9.35 -3.60 15.28
C ILE A 183 -9.74 -3.98 16.70
N THR A 184 -11.05 -4.08 17.00
CA THR A 184 -11.52 -4.48 18.33
C THR A 184 -11.11 -5.90 18.69
N LYS A 185 -11.26 -6.86 17.77
CA LYS A 185 -10.95 -8.28 18.03
C LYS A 185 -9.50 -8.51 18.43
N TYR A 186 -8.57 -7.81 17.77
CA TYR A 186 -7.14 -7.95 18.01
C TYR A 186 -6.53 -6.79 18.80
N GLN A 187 -7.37 -5.88 19.31
CA GLN A 187 -6.97 -4.69 20.08
C GLN A 187 -5.90 -3.88 19.34
N LEU A 188 -6.06 -3.66 18.03
CA LEU A 188 -5.03 -3.03 17.19
C LEU A 188 -4.84 -1.55 17.52
N ASP A 189 -5.84 -0.92 18.13
CA ASP A 189 -5.81 0.45 18.64
C ASP A 189 -4.78 0.63 19.76
N GLN A 190 -4.31 -0.44 20.41
CA GLN A 190 -3.19 -0.36 21.35
C GLN A 190 -1.89 0.18 20.71
N TYR A 191 -1.78 0.11 19.38
CA TYR A 191 -0.66 0.63 18.60
C TYR A 191 -0.84 2.09 18.20
N ASP A 192 -2.06 2.63 18.34
CA ASP A 192 -2.36 4.04 18.13
C ASP A 192 -2.05 4.79 19.43
N ARG A 193 -0.86 5.40 19.50
CA ARG A 193 -0.47 6.17 20.68
C ARG A 193 -1.26 7.47 20.74
N PRO A 194 -1.80 7.85 21.92
CA PRO A 194 -2.43 9.15 22.13
C PRO A 194 -1.57 10.29 21.59
N GLU A 195 -2.19 11.26 20.93
CA GLU A 195 -1.53 12.43 20.37
C GLU A 195 -1.98 13.67 21.15
N GLY A 196 -1.04 14.54 21.53
CA GLY A 196 -1.39 15.85 22.10
C GLY A 196 -1.74 16.83 20.99
N GLU A 197 -2.61 17.82 21.28
CA GLU A 197 -3.08 18.84 20.33
C GLU A 197 -1.95 19.49 19.51
N ILE A 198 -0.82 19.85 20.15
CA ILE A 198 0.32 20.46 19.45
C ILE A 198 0.96 19.49 18.44
N ALA A 199 1.07 18.21 18.78
CA ALA A 199 1.62 17.20 17.88
C ALA A 199 0.67 16.93 16.71
N LYS A 200 -0.63 16.91 16.99
CA LYS A 200 -1.69 16.81 15.97
C LYS A 200 -1.60 17.95 14.95
N ILE A 201 -1.58 19.21 15.41
CA ILE A 201 -1.47 20.39 14.53
C ILE A 201 -0.20 20.30 13.67
N LYS A 202 0.96 20.00 14.26
CA LYS A 202 2.23 19.85 13.51
C LYS A 202 2.17 18.75 12.44
N ARG A 203 1.52 17.64 12.75
CA ARG A 203 1.32 16.53 11.82
C ARG A 203 0.39 16.94 10.68
N GLU A 204 -0.75 17.57 11.00
CA GLU A 204 -1.71 18.08 10.02
C GLU A 204 -1.05 19.06 9.06
N ASP A 205 -0.33 20.05 9.58
CA ASP A 205 0.41 21.04 8.78
C ASP A 205 1.40 20.37 7.82
N ARG A 206 2.19 19.40 8.33
CA ARG A 206 3.15 18.64 7.51
C ARG A 206 2.46 17.85 6.41
N VAL A 207 1.49 17.00 6.80
CA VAL A 207 0.86 16.05 5.88
C VAL A 207 0.00 16.77 4.84
N LEU A 208 -0.79 17.76 5.25
CA LEU A 208 -1.57 18.59 4.32
C LEU A 208 -0.67 19.41 3.42
N GLY A 209 0.47 19.92 3.92
CA GLY A 209 1.50 20.55 3.11
C GLY A 209 2.04 19.63 2.02
N GLU A 210 2.40 18.39 2.37
CA GLU A 210 2.86 17.38 1.41
C GLU A 210 1.77 16.98 0.41
N ILE A 211 0.51 16.84 0.84
CA ILE A 211 -0.63 16.54 -0.03
C ILE A 211 -0.83 17.68 -1.03
N ASN A 212 -0.79 18.93 -0.58
CA ASN A 212 -0.94 20.10 -1.44
C ASN A 212 0.20 20.21 -2.46
N GLN A 213 1.45 19.93 -2.05
CA GLN A 213 2.57 19.84 -2.98
C GLN A 213 2.36 18.73 -4.02
N LYS A 214 1.92 17.54 -3.59
CA LYS A 214 1.65 16.40 -4.49
C LYS A 214 0.52 16.68 -5.48
N ILE A 215 -0.47 17.50 -5.11
CA ILE A 215 -1.56 17.93 -6.00
C ILE A 215 -1.06 18.95 -7.03
N ASN A 216 -0.15 19.84 -6.63
CA ASN A 216 0.32 20.95 -7.46
C ASN A 216 1.57 20.63 -8.30
N THR A 217 2.15 19.44 -8.14
CA THR A 217 3.33 18.99 -8.90
C THR A 217 2.91 17.94 -9.94
N PRO A 218 3.34 18.03 -11.22
CA PRO A 218 3.18 16.95 -12.18
C PRO A 218 3.76 15.63 -11.63
N PRO A 219 3.24 14.44 -12.01
CA PRO A 219 3.70 13.18 -11.44
C PRO A 219 5.18 12.98 -11.77
N GLN A 220 6.06 13.12 -10.77
CA GLN A 220 7.48 12.86 -10.91
C GLN A 220 7.89 11.74 -9.95
N ASP A 221 8.51 10.72 -10.55
CA ASP A 221 9.01 9.50 -9.92
C ASP A 221 9.92 9.78 -8.74
N SER A 222 9.76 9.03 -7.65
CA SER A 222 10.69 9.06 -6.52
C SER A 222 10.96 7.67 -5.97
N ILE A 223 11.71 6.84 -6.71
CA ILE A 223 12.74 5.95 -6.13
C ILE A 223 13.84 5.71 -7.19
N ALA A 224 14.75 6.67 -7.38
CA ALA A 224 16.02 6.40 -8.05
C ALA A 224 16.95 5.68 -7.06
N LYS A 225 17.14 4.37 -7.27
CA LYS A 225 18.12 3.53 -6.57
C LYS A 225 19.54 3.98 -6.96
N THR A 226 20.27 4.60 -6.04
CA THR A 226 21.74 4.62 -6.11
C THR A 226 22.27 4.04 -4.80
N PRO A 227 22.90 2.84 -4.81
CA PRO A 227 23.56 2.30 -3.62
C PRO A 227 24.73 3.20 -3.23
N PRO A 228 24.95 3.49 -1.94
CA PRO A 228 26.16 4.16 -1.46
C PRO A 228 27.41 3.27 -1.62
N ASP A 229 28.56 3.89 -1.88
CA ASP A 229 29.88 3.22 -1.99
C ASP A 229 30.31 2.50 -0.71
N ASP A 230 29.75 2.89 0.45
CA ASP A 230 30.08 2.28 1.74
C ASP A 230 29.12 1.12 2.07
N LYS A 231 29.69 -0.07 2.20
CA LYS A 231 29.00 -1.30 2.64
C LYS A 231 28.43 -1.21 4.06
N ILE A 232 28.68 -0.13 4.81
CA ILE A 232 28.34 0.02 6.23
C ILE A 232 27.51 1.30 6.44
N TYR A 233 26.38 1.15 7.13
CA TYR A 233 25.54 2.24 7.59
C TYR A 233 25.55 2.38 9.11
N THR A 234 25.63 3.62 9.62
CA THR A 234 25.51 3.90 11.05
C THR A 234 24.08 4.31 11.37
N VAL A 235 23.40 3.53 12.21
CA VAL A 235 22.03 3.73 12.67
C VAL A 235 21.89 5.12 13.31
N LYS A 236 20.92 5.90 12.83
CA LYS A 236 20.60 7.24 13.34
C LYS A 236 19.32 7.20 14.17
N GLN A 237 19.05 8.29 14.89
CA GLN A 237 17.81 8.43 15.63
C GLN A 237 16.61 8.33 14.67
N GLY A 238 15.66 7.46 15.00
CA GLY A 238 14.47 7.20 14.18
C GLY A 238 14.68 6.15 13.09
N ASP A 239 15.87 5.59 12.95
CA ASP A 239 16.07 4.44 12.05
C ASP A 239 15.47 3.17 12.62
N THR A 240 14.96 2.35 11.71
CA THR A 240 14.55 0.97 11.93
C THR A 240 15.27 0.10 10.91
N LEU A 241 15.30 -1.22 11.11
CA LEU A 241 15.82 -2.11 10.06
C LEU A 241 15.08 -1.90 8.74
N TYR A 242 13.81 -1.55 8.80
CA TYR A 242 13.00 -1.16 7.65
C TYR A 242 13.51 0.10 6.95
N SER A 243 13.71 1.21 7.68
CA SER A 243 14.13 2.48 7.03
C SER A 243 15.49 2.32 6.34
N ILE A 244 16.35 1.51 6.95
CA ILE A 244 17.68 1.18 6.45
C ILE A 244 17.58 0.24 5.25
N SER A 245 16.82 -0.85 5.36
CA SER A 245 16.67 -1.81 4.26
C SER A 245 16.15 -1.14 2.98
N ARG A 246 15.21 -0.20 3.12
CA ARG A 246 14.70 0.65 2.03
C ARG A 246 15.75 1.59 1.45
N ARG A 247 16.55 2.23 2.29
CA ARG A 247 17.64 3.11 1.84
C ARG A 247 18.64 2.37 0.96
N PHE A 248 18.91 1.10 1.27
CA PHE A 248 19.95 0.32 0.60
C PHE A 248 19.42 -0.74 -0.38
N GLY A 249 18.10 -0.87 -0.51
CA GLY A 249 17.47 -1.82 -1.43
C GLY A 249 17.69 -3.30 -1.06
N ILE A 250 17.82 -3.61 0.24
CA ILE A 250 17.93 -4.97 0.78
C ILE A 250 16.67 -5.31 1.59
N THR A 251 16.39 -6.59 1.89
CA THR A 251 15.26 -6.95 2.76
C THR A 251 15.62 -6.77 4.24
N VAL A 252 14.62 -6.64 5.12
CA VAL A 252 14.88 -6.64 6.58
C VAL A 252 15.49 -7.96 7.02
N ASP A 253 15.00 -9.08 6.48
CA ASP A 253 15.55 -10.41 6.79
C ASP A 253 16.99 -10.56 6.30
N ASP A 254 17.32 -10.12 5.08
CA ASP A 254 18.70 -10.07 4.57
C ASP A 254 19.56 -9.16 5.44
N LEU A 255 19.06 -7.99 5.82
CA LEU A 255 19.77 -7.04 6.67
C LEU A 255 20.04 -7.65 8.05
N ARG A 256 19.09 -8.41 8.61
CA ARG A 256 19.26 -9.12 9.88
C ARG A 256 20.26 -10.25 9.76
N GLU A 257 20.15 -11.07 8.73
CA GLU A 257 21.04 -12.20 8.48
C GLU A 257 22.49 -11.71 8.31
N LEU A 258 22.66 -10.67 7.48
CA LEU A 258 23.96 -10.05 7.20
C LEU A 258 24.63 -9.48 8.45
N ASN A 259 23.84 -9.05 9.43
CA ASN A 259 24.31 -8.47 10.69
C ASN A 259 24.12 -9.36 11.91
N LYS A 260 23.68 -10.61 11.72
CA LYS A 260 23.39 -11.60 12.77
C LYS A 260 22.50 -11.05 13.90
N LEU A 261 21.47 -10.28 13.53
CA LEU A 261 20.57 -9.63 14.48
C LEU A 261 19.53 -10.64 15.01
N PRO A 262 19.40 -10.81 16.33
CA PRO A 262 18.47 -11.78 16.91
C PRO A 262 17.00 -11.37 16.71
N ASP A 263 16.73 -10.07 16.61
CA ASP A 263 15.42 -9.47 16.43
C ASP A 263 15.50 -8.20 15.55
N ASN A 264 14.45 -7.38 15.55
CA ASN A 264 14.41 -6.11 14.82
C ASN A 264 15.04 -4.93 15.58
N GLY A 265 15.59 -5.18 16.77
CA GLY A 265 16.17 -4.18 17.65
C GLY A 265 17.51 -3.67 17.13
N ILE A 266 17.58 -2.36 16.91
CA ILE A 266 18.82 -1.66 16.58
C ILE A 266 19.03 -0.45 17.48
N LYS A 267 20.29 -0.15 17.78
CA LYS A 267 20.68 0.97 18.64
C LYS A 267 21.23 2.12 17.81
N ILE A 268 20.91 3.35 18.20
CA ILE A 268 21.53 4.55 17.62
C ILE A 268 23.06 4.41 17.75
N GLY A 269 23.77 4.68 16.66
CA GLY A 269 25.22 4.52 16.55
C GLY A 269 25.69 3.10 16.17
N GLN A 270 24.79 2.11 16.12
CA GLN A 270 25.13 0.76 15.66
C GLN A 270 25.54 0.79 14.18
N LYS A 271 26.61 0.07 13.83
CA LYS A 271 27.04 -0.10 12.44
C LYS A 271 26.42 -1.37 11.87
N LEU A 272 25.73 -1.25 10.76
CA LEU A 272 25.14 -2.35 10.02
C LEU A 272 25.77 -2.46 8.65
N VAL A 273 26.11 -3.67 8.24
CA VAL A 273 26.44 -4.00 6.85
C VAL A 273 25.13 -3.95 6.04
N VAL A 274 25.11 -3.19 4.97
CA VAL A 274 23.87 -2.86 4.21
C VAL A 274 23.93 -3.23 2.73
N VAL A 275 25.01 -3.90 2.31
CA VAL A 275 25.20 -4.43 0.95
C VAL A 275 25.91 -5.78 1.09
N LYS A 276 25.46 -6.81 0.36
CA LYS A 276 26.13 -8.12 0.30
C LYS A 276 27.48 -8.02 -0.44
#